data_AF-A0AAT9HC16-F1
#
_entry.id   AF-A0AAT9HC16-F1
#
_cell.length_a   1.000
_cell.length_b   1.000
_cell.length_c   1.000
_cell.angle_alpha   90.00
_cell.angle_beta   90.00
_cell.angle_gamma   90.00
#
_symmetry.space_group_name_H-M   'P 1'
#
loop_
_entity.id
_entity.type
_entity.pdbx_description
1 polymer ?
#
loop_
_entity_poly.entity_id
_entity_poly.type
_entity_poly.pdbx_seq_one_letter_code
_entity_poly.pdbx_strand_id
1 'polypeptide(L)' 'MEVVEYEELGMEAVWKIEVEDFPAFIVVDDKGNDFFQDPSPQQPTFTSIPVRGPGLV' A
#
# COMPACT_ATOMS: atom_id res chain seq x y z
N MET A 1 17.04 0.33 6.01
CA MET A 1 15.92 0.59 6.94
C MET A 1 16.42 1.52 8.02
N GLU A 2 15.59 2.45 8.45
CA GLU A 2 15.93 3.48 9.43
C GLU A 2 14.74 3.65 10.38
N VAL A 3 15.01 3.74 11.70
CA VAL A 3 13.98 4.11 12.69
C VAL A 3 13.75 5.61 12.58
N VAL A 4 12.51 6.01 12.34
CA VAL A 4 12.12 7.41 12.22
C VAL A 4 11.68 7.96 13.58
N GLU A 5 10.86 7.20 14.30
CA GLU A 5 10.28 7.61 15.59
C GLU A 5 10.03 6.39 16.50
N TYR A 6 10.01 6.64 17.82
CA TYR A 6 9.66 5.68 18.88
C TYR A 6 10.53 4.41 18.95
N GLU A 7 11.86 4.57 19.00
CA GLU A 7 12.82 3.47 19.06
C GLU A 7 12.58 2.52 20.25
N GLU A 8 12.04 3.03 21.36
CA GLU A 8 11.71 2.25 22.55
C GLU A 8 10.61 1.20 22.33
N LEU A 9 9.78 1.35 21.28
CA LEU A 9 8.76 0.37 20.90
C LEU A 9 9.34 -0.85 20.17
N GLY A 10 10.65 -0.85 19.91
CA GLY A 10 11.36 -1.97 19.30
C GLY A 10 10.79 -2.31 17.92
N MET A 11 10.18 -3.48 17.77
CA MET A 11 9.62 -3.93 16.49
C MET A 11 8.42 -3.11 16.01
N GLU A 12 7.75 -2.40 16.91
CA GLU A 12 6.57 -1.58 16.61
C GLU A 12 6.93 -0.11 16.32
N ALA A 13 8.22 0.24 16.32
CA ALA A 13 8.69 1.58 15.98
C ALA A 13 8.29 2.00 14.55
N VAL A 14 8.33 3.29 14.23
CA VAL A 14 8.07 3.78 12.87
C VAL A 14 9.30 3.58 12.01
N TRP A 15 9.19 2.80 10.94
CA TRP A 15 10.31 2.46 10.06
C TRP A 15 10.20 3.13 8.70
N LYS A 16 11.30 3.74 8.25
CA LYS A 16 11.50 4.11 6.86
C LYS A 16 12.19 2.97 6.13
N ILE A 17 11.53 2.46 5.10
CA ILE A 17 12.04 1.40 4.23
C ILE A 17 11.97 1.84 2.77
N GLU A 18 12.94 1.40 1.99
CA GLU A 18 12.93 1.50 0.53
C GLU A 18 12.63 0.10 -0.01
N VAL A 19 11.72 0.01 -0.97
CA VAL A 19 11.29 -1.25 -1.57
C VAL A 19 11.31 -1.13 -3.09
N GLU A 20 11.58 -2.25 -3.75
CA GLU A 20 11.59 -2.39 -5.21
C GLU A 20 10.67 -3.55 -5.58
N ASP A 21 9.80 -3.35 -6.58
CA ASP A 21 8.86 -4.34 -7.11
C ASP A 21 8.00 -5.05 -6.04
N PHE A 22 7.53 -4.30 -5.03
CA PHE A 22 6.74 -4.86 -3.95
C PHE A 22 5.30 -5.17 -4.43
N PRO A 23 4.87 -6.45 -4.43
CA PRO A 23 3.55 -6.82 -4.90
C PRO A 23 2.46 -6.39 -3.91
N ALA A 24 1.39 -5.78 -4.43
CA ALA A 24 0.26 -5.33 -3.64
C ALA A 24 -1.04 -5.33 -4.46
N PHE A 25 -2.18 -5.30 -3.77
CA PHE A 25 -3.51 -5.22 -4.35
C PHE A 25 -4.21 -3.95 -3.87
N ILE A 26 -5.02 -3.32 -4.75
CA ILE A 26 -5.90 -2.22 -4.34
C ILE A 26 -7.11 -2.81 -3.64
N VAL A 27 -7.20 -2.62 -2.32
CA VAL A 27 -8.33 -3.11 -1.51
C VAL A 27 -9.45 -2.08 -1.47
N VAL A 28 -9.12 -0.81 -1.27
CA VAL A 28 -10.07 0.30 -1.28
C VAL A 28 -9.53 1.38 -2.21
N ASP A 29 -10.40 1.94 -3.06
CA ASP A 29 -10.05 3.05 -3.95
C ASP A 29 -10.62 4.40 -3.51
N ASP A 30 -10.22 5.47 -4.19
CA ASP A 30 -10.64 6.85 -3.93
C ASP A 30 -12.08 7.17 -4.38
N LYS A 31 -12.79 6.19 -4.96
CA LYS A 31 -14.16 6.31 -5.47
C LYS A 31 -15.17 5.61 -4.57
N GLY A 32 -14.71 5.04 -3.45
CA GLY A 32 -15.54 4.32 -2.50
C GLY A 32 -15.75 2.84 -2.83
N ASN A 33 -14.98 2.27 -3.75
CA ASN A 33 -14.98 0.84 -4.00
C ASN A 33 -14.15 0.12 -2.93
N ASP A 34 -14.62 -1.03 -2.46
CA ASP A 34 -13.96 -1.87 -1.45
C ASP A 34 -14.08 -3.34 -1.86
N PHE A 35 -12.93 -4.00 -2.02
CA PHE A 35 -12.80 -5.39 -2.45
C PHE A 35 -13.52 -6.39 -1.53
N PHE A 36 -13.72 -6.06 -0.25
CA PHE A 36 -14.33 -6.97 0.72
C PHE A 36 -15.82 -6.71 0.98
N GLN A 37 -16.43 -5.70 0.35
CA GLN A 37 -17.85 -5.36 0.56
C GLN A 37 -18.83 -6.38 -0.01
N ASP A 38 -18.47 -7.09 -1.09
CA ASP A 38 -19.27 -8.20 -1.62
C ASP A 38 -18.35 -9.43 -1.79
N PRO A 39 -18.62 -10.55 -1.10
CA PRO A 39 -17.80 -11.77 -1.19
C PRO A 39 -17.98 -12.53 -2.51
N SER A 40 -18.87 -12.09 -3.41
CA SER A 40 -18.91 -12.60 -4.77
C SER A 40 -17.55 -12.35 -5.45
N PRO A 41 -17.08 -13.23 -6.35
CA PRO A 41 -15.79 -13.03 -7.01
C PRO A 41 -15.89 -11.84 -7.97
N GLN A 42 -15.58 -10.64 -7.49
CA GLN A 42 -15.27 -9.52 -8.37
C GLN A 42 -13.87 -9.73 -8.92
N GLN A 43 -13.73 -9.74 -10.24
CA GLN A 43 -12.42 -9.69 -10.86
C GLN A 43 -11.71 -8.42 -10.39
N PRO A 44 -10.48 -8.50 -9.85
CA PRO A 44 -9.73 -7.32 -9.46
C PRO A 44 -9.54 -6.44 -10.69
N THR A 45 -10.06 -5.21 -10.64
CA THR A 45 -10.03 -4.25 -11.75
C THR A 45 -8.60 -3.84 -12.12
N PHE A 46 -7.65 -4.01 -11.21
CA PHE A 46 -6.26 -3.63 -11.41
C PHE A 46 -5.31 -4.55 -10.62
N THR A 47 -4.29 -5.10 -11.28
CA THR A 47 -3.30 -6.03 -10.68
C THR A 47 -1.90 -5.41 -10.56
N SER A 48 -1.73 -4.14 -10.95
CA SER A 48 -0.44 -3.45 -10.86
C SER A 48 -0.67 -2.00 -10.40
N ILE A 49 -0.13 -1.59 -9.27
CA ILE A 49 -0.28 -0.20 -8.82
C ILE A 49 0.66 0.65 -9.67
N PRO A 50 0.17 1.63 -10.46
CA PRO A 50 1.04 2.48 -11.24
C PRO A 50 1.83 3.35 -10.25
N VAL A 51 3.15 3.18 -10.24
CA VAL A 51 4.03 4.07 -9.48
C VAL A 51 3.89 5.46 -10.13
N ARG A 52 3.52 6.47 -9.34
CA ARG A 52 3.49 7.85 -9.83
C ARG A 52 4.89 8.22 -10.30
N GLY A 53 5.06 8.41 -11.61
CA GLY A 53 6.36 8.75 -12.19
C GLY A 53 6.94 10.03 -11.55
N PRO A 54 8.28 10.18 -11.54
CA PRO A 54 8.90 11.34 -10.93
C PRO A 54 8.47 12.60 -11.68
N GLY A 55 7.64 13.45 -11.05
CA GLY A 55 7.27 14.77 -11.59
C GLY A 55 5.78 15.12 -11.63
N LEU A 56 4.87 14.28 -11.17
CA LEU A 56 3.49 14.69 -10.94
C LEU A 56 3.32 15.04 -9.46
N VAL A 57 3.01 16.31 -9.17
CA VAL A 57 2.50 16.84 -7.88
C VAL A 57 0.99 16.75 -7.83
#